data_AF-A0A847TGG5-F1
#
_entry.id   AF-A0A847TGG5-F1
#
_cell.length_a   1.000
_cell.length_b   1.000
_cell.length_c   1.000
_cell.angle_alpha   90.00
_cell.angle_beta   90.00
_cell.angle_gamma   90.00
#
_symmetry.space_group_name_H-M   'P 1'
#
loop_
_entity.id
_entity.type
_entity.pdbx_description
1 polymer ?
#
loop_
_entity_poly.entity_id
_entity_poly.type
_entity_poly.pdbx_seq_one_letter_code
_entity_poly.pdbx_strand_id
1 'polypeptide(L)'
;MAIFLTCTVLSTLKLQQYVVPAIGLIVGLHFYPMAWVFKRRLDYYAATWTCLVALVGISLTFRQASQESVIVAVGLGTALATVTYGLNMMREGYKLSRRN
;
A
#
# COMPACT_ATOMS: atom_id res chain seq x y z
N MET A 1 8.02 11.24 6.83
CA MET A 1 9.36 11.15 7.46
C MET A 1 9.83 9.72 7.65
N ALA A 2 8.97 8.78 8.09
CA ALA A 2 9.35 7.36 8.21
C ALA A 2 9.88 6.74 6.90
N ILE A 3 9.26 7.03 5.75
CA ILE A 3 9.65 6.51 4.44
C ILE A 3 11.11 6.86 4.09
N PHE A 4 11.52 8.11 4.31
CA PHE A 4 12.87 8.57 4.00
C PHE A 4 13.92 7.86 4.86
N LEU A 5 13.69 7.77 6.17
CA LEU A 5 14.56 7.07 7.11
C LEU A 5 14.75 5.59 6.74
N THR A 6 13.67 4.88 6.40
CA THR A 6 13.76 3.47 6.00
C THR A 6 14.51 3.30 4.68
N CYS A 7 14.28 4.17 3.70
CA CYS A 7 15.02 4.15 2.43
C CYS A 7 16.52 4.37 2.66
N THR A 8 16.90 5.34 3.51
CA THR A 8 18.31 5.62 3.78
C THR A 8 18.99 4.43 4.47
N VAL A 9 18.36 3.84 5.50
CA VAL A 9 18.91 2.69 6.23
C VAL A 9 19.05 1.44 5.33
N LEU A 10 18.04 1.14 4.51
CA LEU A 10 18.10 -0.01 3.59
C LEU A 10 19.14 0.19 2.48
N SER A 11 19.31 1.42 1.99
CA SER A 11 20.32 1.73 0.98
C SER A 11 21.74 1.58 1.54
N THR A 12 21.96 1.97 2.80
CA THR A 12 23.25 1.77 3.50
C THR A 12 23.58 0.28 3.71
N LEU A 13 22.57 -0.58 3.91
CA LEU A 13 22.75 -2.02 4.12
C LEU A 13 22.84 -2.84 2.81
N LYS A 14 22.91 -2.19 1.63
CA LYS A 14 22.90 -2.84 0.29
C LYS A 14 21.68 -3.75 0.03
N LEU A 15 20.59 -3.58 0.78
CA LEU A 15 19.35 -4.36 0.69
C LEU A 15 18.30 -3.63 -0.18
N GLN A 16 18.73 -3.06 -1.31
CA GLN A 16 17.86 -2.23 -2.18
C GLN A 16 16.61 -2.98 -2.67
N GLN A 17 16.71 -4.29 -2.81
CA GLN A 17 15.63 -5.21 -3.17
C GLN A 17 14.46 -5.25 -2.17
N TYR A 18 14.65 -4.75 -0.94
CA TYR A 18 13.58 -4.62 0.06
C TYR A 18 12.96 -3.23 0.14
N VAL A 19 13.52 -2.23 -0.56
CA VAL A 19 13.09 -0.82 -0.46
C VAL A 19 11.64 -0.67 -0.90
N VAL A 20 11.29 -1.22 -2.06
CA VAL A 20 9.94 -1.13 -2.64
C VAL A 20 8.87 -1.76 -1.75
N PRO A 21 9.01 -3.03 -1.31
CA PRO A 21 8.04 -3.60 -0.38
C PRO A 21 8.02 -2.92 1.00
N ALA A 22 9.17 -2.43 1.51
CA ALA A 22 9.21 -1.70 2.78
C ALA A 22 8.45 -0.36 2.70
N ILE A 23 8.58 0.38 1.59
CA ILE A 23 7.79 1.60 1.35
C ILE A 23 6.30 1.24 1.33
N GLY A 24 5.91 0.19 0.59
CA GLY A 24 4.51 -0.27 0.55
C GLY A 24 3.95 -0.59 1.93
N LEU A 25 4.75 -1.22 2.78
CA LEU A 25 4.36 -1.54 4.16
C LEU A 25 4.17 -0.28 5.01
N ILE A 26 5.11 0.66 4.95
CA ILE A 26 5.04 1.93 5.69
C ILE A 26 3.83 2.76 5.25
N VAL A 27 3.57 2.80 3.94
CA VAL A 27 2.42 3.50 3.37
C VAL A 27 1.12 2.85 3.86
N GLY A 28 1.00 1.52 3.78
CA GLY A 28 -0.17 0.80 4.30
C GLY A 28 -0.39 1.03 5.80
N LEU A 29 0.69 1.00 6.59
CA LEU A 29 0.63 1.27 8.03
C LEU A 29 0.26 2.73 8.34
N HIS A 30 0.67 3.68 7.50
CA HIS A 30 0.28 5.09 7.60
C HIS A 30 -1.21 5.33 7.29
N PHE A 31 -1.82 4.54 6.41
CA PHE A 31 -3.25 4.67 6.12
C PHE A 31 -4.14 4.29 7.31
N TYR A 32 -3.66 3.48 8.26
CA TYR A 32 -4.42 3.12 9.46
C TYR A 32 -4.77 4.30 10.40
N PRO A 33 -3.83 5.15 10.83
CA PRO A 33 -4.16 6.31 11.65
C PRO A 33 -5.06 7.30 10.89
N MET A 34 -4.92 7.41 9.56
CA MET A 34 -5.83 8.20 8.74
C MET A 34 -7.26 7.61 8.76
N ALA A 35 -7.40 6.29 8.59
CA ALA A 35 -8.67 5.58 8.68
C ALA A 35 -9.35 5.73 10.06
N TRP A 36 -8.54 5.78 11.13
CA TRP A 36 -9.02 6.02 12.48
C TRP A 36 -9.60 7.43 12.66
N VAL A 37 -8.92 8.45 12.14
CA VAL A 37 -9.39 9.86 12.19
C VAL A 37 -10.67 10.06 11.40
N PHE A 38 -10.79 9.49 10.20
CA PHE A 38 -11.96 9.67 9.34
C PHE A 38 -13.15 8.77 9.70
N LYS A 39 -12.98 7.79 10.62
CA LYS A 39 -14.00 6.77 10.99
C LYS A 39 -14.67 6.09 9.78
N ARG A 40 -14.01 6.06 8.61
CA ARG A 40 -14.51 5.42 7.39
C ARG A 40 -13.96 4.00 7.31
N ARG A 41 -14.87 3.02 7.27
CA ARG A 41 -14.50 1.59 7.14
C ARG A 41 -13.76 1.27 5.84
N LEU A 42 -13.94 2.10 4.80
CA LEU A 42 -13.27 1.92 3.52
C LEU A 42 -11.75 2.10 3.61
N ASP A 43 -11.29 3.05 4.42
CA ASP A 43 -9.86 3.34 4.56
C ASP A 43 -9.12 2.19 5.26
N TYR A 44 -9.81 1.51 6.19
CA TYR A 44 -9.30 0.28 6.81
C TYR A 44 -9.13 -0.87 5.81
N TYR A 45 -10.04 -1.01 4.84
CA TYR A 45 -9.93 -2.02 3.78
C TYR A 45 -8.77 -1.72 2.83
N ALA A 46 -8.58 -0.46 2.45
CA ALA A 46 -7.45 -0.05 1.63
C ALA A 46 -6.11 -0.24 2.36
N ALA A 47 -6.05 0.07 3.66
CA ALA A 47 -4.87 -0.11 4.50
C ALA A 47 -4.48 -1.59 4.70
N THR A 48 -5.47 -2.46 4.99
CA THR A 48 -5.23 -3.91 5.08
C THR A 48 -4.77 -4.50 3.76
N TRP A 49 -5.39 -4.11 2.64
CA TRP A 49 -5.02 -4.60 1.33
C TRP A 49 -3.60 -4.18 0.94
N THR A 50 -3.25 -2.91 1.14
CA THR A 50 -1.90 -2.40 0.85
C THR A 50 -0.84 -3.06 1.74
N CYS A 51 -1.14 -3.37 3.01
CA CYS A 51 -0.28 -4.18 3.87
C CYS A 51 -0.10 -5.61 3.34
N LEU A 52 -1.17 -6.27 2.88
CA LEU A 52 -1.08 -7.63 2.31
C LEU A 52 -0.22 -7.65 1.05
N VAL A 53 -0.40 -6.68 0.16
CA VAL A 53 0.42 -6.54 -1.07
C VAL A 53 1.90 -6.33 -0.71
N ALA A 54 2.19 -5.50 0.30
CA ALA A 54 3.54 -5.31 0.79
C ALA A 54 4.15 -6.60 1.36
N LEU A 55 3.39 -7.35 2.17
CA LEU A 55 3.79 -8.67 2.70
C LEU A 55 4.10 -9.68 1.58
N VAL A 56 3.28 -9.70 0.52
CA VAL A 56 3.53 -10.52 -0.67
C VAL A 56 4.83 -10.10 -1.36
N GLY A 57 5.07 -8.79 -1.49
CA GLY A 57 6.33 -8.25 -2.01
C GLY A 57 7.56 -8.69 -1.18
N ILE A 58 7.47 -8.63 0.16
CA ILE A 58 8.54 -9.10 1.06
C ILE A 58 8.79 -10.60 0.87
N SER A 59 7.73 -11.40 0.78
CA SER A 59 7.83 -12.86 0.59
C SER A 59 8.49 -13.22 -0.75
N LEU A 60 8.17 -12.48 -1.82
CA LEU A 60 8.81 -12.62 -3.14
C LEU A 60 10.29 -12.25 -3.09
N THR A 61 10.67 -11.17 -2.40
CA THR A 61 12.08 -10.82 -2.19
C THR A 61 12.82 -11.93 -1.43
N PHE A 62 12.18 -12.54 -0.43
CA PHE A 62 12.76 -13.65 0.33
C PHE A 62 13.03 -14.90 -0.52
N ARG A 63 12.22 -15.12 -1.56
CA ARG A 63 12.42 -16.19 -2.56
C ARG A 63 13.47 -15.86 -3.63
N GLN A 64 14.25 -14.79 -3.46
CA GLN A 64 15.22 -14.30 -4.44
C GLN A 64 14.60 -14.03 -5.83
N ALA A 65 13.32 -13.65 -5.88
CA ALA A 65 12.68 -13.24 -7.13
C ALA A 65 13.37 -11.99 -7.70
N SER A 66 13.35 -11.84 -9.03
CA SER A 66 13.96 -10.66 -9.67
C SER A 66 13.34 -9.37 -9.14
N GLN A 67 14.16 -8.33 -8.98
CA GLN A 67 13.72 -7.04 -8.45
C GLN A 67 12.55 -6.46 -9.27
N GLU A 68 12.57 -6.64 -10.60
CA GLU A 68 11.48 -6.26 -11.49
C GLU A 68 10.17 -6.98 -11.15
N SER A 69 10.22 -8.28 -10.86
CA SER A 69 9.03 -9.07 -10.51
C SER A 69 8.40 -8.58 -9.20
N VAL A 70 9.23 -8.21 -8.22
CA VAL A 70 8.78 -7.63 -6.94
C VAL A 70 8.11 -6.28 -7.17
N ILE A 71 8.72 -5.41 -8.00
CA ILE A 71 8.17 -4.10 -8.34
C ILE A 71 6.83 -4.23 -9.05
N VAL A 72 6.73 -5.13 -10.03
CA VAL A 72 5.49 -5.36 -10.79
C VAL A 72 4.40 -5.92 -9.87
N ALA A 73 4.72 -6.89 -9.00
CA ALA A 73 3.75 -7.45 -8.07
C ALA A 73 3.21 -6.41 -7.07
N VAL A 74 4.10 -5.63 -6.44
CA VAL A 74 3.72 -4.56 -5.50
C VAL A 74 2.99 -3.43 -6.22
N GLY A 75 3.46 -3.04 -7.41
CA GLY A 75 2.86 -1.99 -8.24
C GLY A 75 1.46 -2.35 -8.72
N LEU A 76 1.26 -3.56 -9.23
CA LEU A 76 -0.07 -4.06 -9.63
C LEU A 76 -1.01 -4.16 -8.43
N GLY A 77 -0.54 -4.70 -7.30
CA GLY A 77 -1.36 -4.83 -6.10
C GLY A 77 -1.81 -3.49 -5.53
N THR A 78 -0.94 -2.47 -5.57
CA THR A 78 -1.25 -1.10 -5.13
C THR A 78 -2.12 -0.34 -6.13
N ALA A 79 -1.92 -0.55 -7.43
CA ALA A 79 -2.79 0.00 -8.47
C ALA A 79 -4.22 -0.55 -8.35
N LEU A 80 -4.38 -1.86 -8.16
CA LEU A 80 -5.68 -2.50 -7.92
C LEU A 80 -6.35 -1.93 -6.67
N ALA A 81 -5.60 -1.72 -5.59
CA ALA A 81 -6.08 -1.09 -4.36
C ALA A 81 -6.65 0.32 -4.63
N THR A 82 -5.91 1.10 -5.42
CA THR A 82 -6.28 2.49 -5.75
C THR A 82 -7.54 2.53 -6.61
N VAL A 83 -7.65 1.64 -7.60
CA VAL A 83 -8.84 1.53 -8.46
C VAL A 83 -10.06 1.09 -7.66
N THR A 84 -9.95 0.04 -6.83
CA THR A 84 -11.07 -0.41 -6.00
C THR A 84 -11.51 0.65 -4.99
N TYR A 85 -10.54 1.34 -4.37
CA TYR A 85 -10.83 2.45 -3.48
C TYR A 85 -11.57 3.60 -4.20
N GLY A 86 -11.07 4.02 -5.37
CA GLY A 86 -11.69 5.06 -6.19
C GLY A 86 -13.11 4.71 -6.63
N LEU A 87 -13.34 3.49 -7.11
CA LEU A 87 -14.67 3.00 -7.50
C LEU A 87 -15.65 2.99 -6.32
N ASN A 88 -15.21 2.59 -5.12
CA ASN A 88 -16.06 2.63 -3.94
C ASN A 88 -16.40 4.06 -3.50
N MET A 89 -15.45 4.98 -3.56
CA MET A 89 -15.72 6.40 -3.30
C MET A 89 -16.74 6.97 -4.29
N MET A 90 -16.61 6.66 -5.59
CA MET A 90 -17.59 7.09 -6.60
C MET A 90 -18.99 6.53 -6.31
N ARG A 91 -19.09 5.27 -5.88
CA ARG A 91 -20.38 4.66 -5.50
C ARG A 91 -21.01 5.30 -4.26
N GLU A 92 -20.21 5.58 -3.23
CA GLU A 92 -20.70 6.31 -2.04
C GLU A 92 -21.13 7.74 -2.39
N GLY A 93 -20.31 8.45 -3.17
CA GLY A 93 -20.62 9.80 -3.64
C GLY A 93 -21.91 9.85 -4.47
N TYR A 94 -22.10 8.88 -5.36
CA TYR A 94 -23.32 8.79 -6.18
C TYR A 94 -24.56 8.48 -5.33
N LYS A 95 -24.45 7.63 -4.31
CA LYS A 95 -25.54 7.36 -3.36
C LYS A 95 -25.91 8.60 -2.54
N LEU A 96 -24.93 9.41 -2.14
CA LEU A 96 -25.17 10.66 -1.42
C LEU A 96 -25.81 11.71 -2.33
N SER A 97 -25.32 11.87 -3.56
CA SER A 97 -25.87 12.81 -4.54
C SER A 97 -27.29 12.51 -4.98
N ARG A 98 -27.72 11.23 -4.94
CA ARG A 98 -29.07 10.82 -5.31
C ARG A 98 -30.07 10.90 -4.14
N ARG A 99 -29.61 11.23 -2.93
CA ARG A 99 -30.44 11.34 -1.71
C ARG A 99 -30.79 12.79 -1.35
N ASN A 100 -30.22 13.77 -2.05
CA ASN A 100 -30.62 15.18 -2.07
C ASN A 100 -31.45 15.46 -3.34
#